data_AF-A0A7C2K6I5-F1
#
_entry.id   AF-A0A7C2K6I5-F1
#
_cell.length_a   1.000
_cell.length_b   1.000
_cell.length_c   1.000
_cell.angle_alpha   90.00
_cell.angle_beta   90.00
_cell.angle_gamma   90.00
#
_symmetry.space_group_name_H-M   'P 1'
#
loop_
_entity.id
_entity.type
_entity.pdbx_description
1 polymer ?
#
loop_
_entity_poly.entity_id
_entity_poly.type
_entity_poly.pdbx_seq_one_letter_code
_entity_poly.pdbx_strand_id
1 'polypeptide(L)' 'MGLFFALIIVGVAGIVLFKMVRIVPQGYVWTVERFGKYVITLTPGLHLLV' A
#
# COMPACT_ATOMS: atom_id res chain seq x y z
N MET A 1 1.25 29.71 -8.34
CA MET A 1 0.18 28.72 -8.62
C MET A 1 0.72 27.38 -9.13
N GLY A 2 1.53 27.34 -10.20
CA GLY A 2 2.07 26.07 -10.75
C GLY A 2 2.95 25.26 -9.78
N LEU A 3 3.87 25.90 -9.05
CA LEU A 3 4.74 25.21 -8.08
C LEU A 3 3.94 24.56 -6.94
N PHE A 4 2.95 25.27 -6.41
CA PHE A 4 2.07 24.75 -5.35
C PHE A 4 1.31 23.49 -5.81
N PHE A 5 0.78 23.52 -7.04
CA PHE A 5 0.11 22.37 -7.63
C PHE A 5 1.06 21.18 -7.85
N ALA A 6 2.28 21.45 -8.32
CA ALA A 6 3.30 20.41 -8.49
C ALA A 6 3.69 19.74 -7.16
N LEU A 7 3.83 20.52 -6.09
CA LEU A 7 4.13 20.00 -4.75
C LEU A 7 3.00 19.10 -4.23
N ILE A 8 1.73 19.46 -4.48
CA ILE A 8 0.59 18.63 -4.12
C ILE A 8 0.64 17.29 -4.86
N ILE A 9 0.86 17.29 -6.18
CA ILE A 9 0.93 16.05 -6.97
C ILE A 9 2.05 15.14 -6.47
N VAL A 10 3.25 15.69 -6.25
CA VAL A 10 4.39 14.92 -5.74
C VAL A 10 4.09 14.35 -4.35
N GLY A 11 3.47 15.13 -3.48
CA GLY A 11 3.04 14.68 -2.16
C GLY A 11 2.05 13.51 -2.24
N VAL A 12 1.01 13.62 -3.08
CA VAL A 12 0.01 12.57 -3.27
C VAL A 12 0.64 11.31 -3.86
N ALA A 13 1.49 11.45 -4.88
CA ALA A 13 2.20 10.32 -5.48
C ALA A 13 3.07 9.58 -4.44
N GLY A 14 3.79 10.32 -3.59
CA GLY A 14 4.57 9.75 -2.50
C GLY A 14 3.72 8.97 -1.49
N ILE A 15 2.55 9.51 -1.12
CA ILE A 15 1.61 8.84 -0.21
C ILE A 15 1.10 7.53 -0.81
N VAL A 16 0.75 7.53 -2.10
CA VAL A 16 0.25 6.34 -2.80
C VAL A 16 1.32 5.26 -2.85
N LEU A 17 2.55 5.61 -3.25
CA LEU A 17 3.68 4.68 -3.30
C LEU A 17 3.99 4.08 -1.93
N PHE A 18 3.97 4.89 -0.87
CA PHE A 18 4.22 4.41 0.49
C PHE A 18 3.18 3.38 0.95
N LYS A 19 1.91 3.55 0.55
CA LYS A 19 0.83 2.61 0.91
C LYS A 19 0.93 1.24 0.23
N MET A 20 1.72 1.12 -0.84
CA MET A 20 1.91 -0.15 -1.55
C MET A 20 2.77 -1.12 -0.73
N VAL A 21 3.63 -0.65 0.18
CA VAL A 21 4.52 -1.54 0.94
C VAL A 21 3.85 -1.96 2.25
N ARG A 22 3.74 -3.27 2.48
CA ARG A 22 3.27 -3.85 3.74
C ARG A 22 4.23 -4.90 4.25
N ILE A 23 4.44 -4.90 5.57
CA ILE A 23 5.26 -5.88 6.25
C ILE A 23 4.34 -6.70 7.16
N VAL A 24 4.27 -7.99 6.89
CA VAL A 24 3.53 -8.93 7.73
C VAL A 24 4.49 -9.44 8.81
N PRO A 25 4.15 -9.30 10.10
CA PRO A 25 4.98 -9.80 11.19
C PRO A 25 5.04 -11.33 11.20
N GLN A 26 6.13 -11.87 11.73
CA GLN A 26 6.30 -13.31 11.91
C GLN A 26 5.23 -13.88 12.85
N GLY A 27 4.74 -15.08 12.55
CA GLY A 27 3.66 -15.72 13.29
C GLY A 27 2.24 -15.24 12.94
N TYR A 28 2.10 -14.29 12.02
CA TYR A 28 0.82 -13.83 11.50
C TYR A 28 0.71 -14.06 10.01
N VAL A 29 -0.54 -14.13 9.57
CA VAL A 29 -0.90 -14.25 8.17
C VAL A 29 -2.03 -13.26 7.92
N TRP A 30 -1.88 -12.38 6.93
CA TRP A 30 -2.87 -11.34 6.64
C TRP A 30 -3.67 -11.70 5.39
N THR A 31 -5.00 -11.66 5.47
CA THR A 31 -5.84 -11.81 4.28
C THR A 31 -6.05 -10.46 3.60
N VAL A 32 -5.84 -10.43 2.28
CA VAL A 32 -6.15 -9.29 1.44
C VAL A 32 -7.55 -9.48 0.89
N GLU A 33 -8.40 -8.49 1.14
CA GLU A 33 -9.78 -8.43 0.66
C GLU A 33 -9.98 -7.20 -0.22
N ARG A 34 -10.72 -7.36 -1.31
CA ARG A 34 -11.13 -6.28 -2.21
C ARG A 34 -12.65 -6.33 -2.37
N PHE A 35 -13.34 -5.31 -1.87
CA PHE A 35 -14.81 -5.21 -1.92
C PHE A 35 -15.54 -6.44 -1.37
N GLY A 36 -15.21 -6.93 -0.18
CA GLY A 36 -15.89 -8.10 0.40
C GLY A 36 -15.38 -9.45 -0.11
N LYS A 37 -14.43 -9.46 -1.07
CA LYS A 37 -13.95 -10.69 -1.71
C LYS A 37 -12.48 -10.94 -1.37
N TYR A 38 -12.20 -12.16 -0.92
CA TYR A 38 -10.85 -12.66 -0.75
C TYR A 38 -10.08 -12.61 -2.07
N VAL A 39 -8.84 -12.12 -2.02
CA VAL A 39 -7.92 -12.12 -3.17
C VAL A 39 -6.74 -13.04 -2.90
N ILE A 40 -6.04 -12.82 -1.79
CA ILE A 40 -4.78 -13.50 -1.47
C ILE A 40 -4.54 -13.47 0.03
N THR A 41 -3.80 -14.46 0.52
CA THR A 41 -3.26 -14.52 1.85
C THR A 41 -1.76 -14.17 1.83
N LEU A 42 -1.35 -13.16 2.60
CA LEU A 42 0.04 -12.72 2.75
C LEU A 42 0.70 -13.50 3.89
N THR A 43 1.79 -14.20 3.57
CA THR A 43 2.68 -14.85 4.54
C THR A 43 3.57 -13.83 5.26
N PRO A 44 4.23 -14.19 6.36
CA PRO A 44 5.21 -13.29 6.99
C PRO A 44 6.27 -12.78 6.01
N GLY A 45 6.59 -11.48 6.09
CA GLY A 45 7.57 -10.84 5.22
C GLY A 45 7.11 -9.54 4.57
N LEU A 46 7.92 -9.05 3.63
CA LEU A 46 7.66 -7.82 2.87
C LEU A 46 6.77 -8.13 1.65
N HIS A 47 5.69 -7.37 1.49
CA HIS A 47 4.75 -7.48 0.39
C HIS A 47 4.53 -6.12 -0.28
N LEU A 48 4.36 -6.16 -1.60
CA LEU A 48 3.91 -5.03 -2.40
C LEU A 48 2.46 -5.27 -2.78
N LEU A 49 1.56 -4.45 -2.23
CA LEU A 49 0.15 -4.41 -2.58
C LEU A 49 -0.04 -3.60 -3.87
N VAL A 50 -0.62 -4.24 -4.89
CA VAL A 50 -1.04 -3.66 -6.18
C VAL A 50 -2.55 -3.84 -6.37
#